data_AF-A0A0F8DP92-F1
#
_entry.id   AF-A0A0F8DP92-F1
#
_cell.length_a   1.000
_cell.length_b   1.000
_cell.length_c   1.000
_cell.angle_alpha   90.00
_cell.angle_beta   90.00
_cell.angle_gamma   90.00
#
_symmetry.space_group_name_H-M   'P 1'
#
loop_
_entity.id
_entity.type
_entity.pdbx_description
1 polymer ?
#
loop_
_entity_poly.entity_id
_entity_poly.type
_entity_poly.pdbx_seq_one_letter_code
_entity_poly.pdbx_strand_id
1 'polypeptide(L)'
;MNHTPYPVVLDACVLYPSFLRDLLIRLGLTGLYQPKWSASIENEWQRNLLANRTDLTEDQIKRTATLMNKAVPDALVTGFEPLIDSIDLPDIDDRHVAAAAVRS
;
A
#
# COMPACT_ATOMS: atom_id res chain seq x y z
N MET A 1 4.73 23.11 -8.21
CA MET A 1 3.42 22.74 -7.63
C MET A 1 3.34 23.42 -6.27
N ASN A 2 2.35 24.28 -6.02
CA ASN A 2 2.27 25.15 -4.83
C ASN A 2 1.49 24.54 -3.64
N HIS A 3 1.23 23.23 -3.69
CA HIS A 3 0.68 22.48 -2.55
C HIS A 3 1.46 21.19 -2.42
N THR A 4 1.77 20.81 -1.19
CA THR A 4 2.28 19.47 -0.87
C THR A 4 1.21 18.46 -1.28
N PRO A 5 1.53 17.44 -2.11
CA PRO A 5 0.54 16.46 -2.54
C PRO A 5 -0.09 15.76 -1.32
N TYR A 6 -1.41 15.58 -1.31
CA TYR A 6 -2.11 14.95 -0.19
C TYR A 6 -1.67 13.48 -0.04
N PRO A 7 -1.32 13.02 1.18
CA PRO A 7 -1.02 11.61 1.42
C PRO A 7 -2.31 10.78 1.30
N VAL A 8 -2.24 9.67 0.55
CA VAL A 8 -3.34 8.71 0.41
C VAL A 8 -2.80 7.32 0.65
N VAL A 9 -3.33 6.64 1.67
CA VAL A 9 -3.00 5.25 1.94
C VAL A 9 -3.73 4.35 0.95
N LEU A 10 -2.97 3.52 0.25
CA LEU A 10 -3.48 2.52 -0.67
C LEU A 10 -3.62 1.20 0.06
N ASP A 11 -4.82 0.65 0.09
CA ASP A 11 -5.10 -0.64 0.68
C ASP A 11 -4.64 -1.82 -0.21
N ALA A 12 -4.49 -3.01 0.38
CA ALA A 12 -4.15 -4.24 -0.32
C ALA A 12 -5.14 -4.55 -1.45
N CYS A 13 -6.43 -4.22 -1.29
CA CYS A 13 -7.44 -4.48 -2.31
C CYS A 13 -7.21 -3.70 -3.62
N VAL A 14 -6.63 -2.49 -3.55
CA VAL A 14 -6.33 -1.67 -4.74
C VAL A 14 -4.92 -1.91 -5.27
N LEU A 15 -4.02 -2.42 -4.43
CA LEU A 15 -2.68 -2.84 -4.83
C LEU A 15 -2.66 -4.27 -5.41
N TYR A 16 -3.66 -5.10 -5.15
CA TYR A 16 -3.73 -6.47 -5.63
C TYR A 16 -3.83 -6.57 -7.17
N PRO A 17 -4.81 -5.91 -7.84
CA PRO A 17 -4.93 -5.96 -9.30
C PRO A 17 -3.79 -5.19 -9.97
N SER A 18 -3.07 -5.84 -10.89
CA SER A 18 -1.90 -5.25 -11.55
C SER A 18 -2.19 -3.93 -12.25
N PHE A 19 -3.32 -3.83 -12.94
CA PHE A 19 -3.72 -2.63 -13.68
C PHE A 19 -4.00 -1.44 -12.73
N LEU A 20 -4.79 -1.66 -11.68
CA LEU A 20 -5.15 -0.60 -10.74
C LEU A 20 -3.92 -0.12 -9.97
N ARG A 21 -3.06 -1.05 -9.52
CA ARG A 21 -1.77 -0.74 -8.90
C ARG A 21 -0.91 0.14 -9.81
N ASP A 22 -0.70 -0.25 -11.07
CA ASP A 22 0.13 0.51 -12.01
C ASP A 22 -0.44 1.92 -12.25
N LEU A 23 -1.76 2.04 -12.43
CA LEU A 23 -2.43 3.34 -12.58
C LEU A 23 -2.21 4.23 -11.36
N LEU A 24 -2.46 3.72 -10.15
CA LEU A 24 -2.35 4.48 -8.91
C LEU A 24 -0.91 4.94 -8.65
N ILE A 25 0.08 4.08 -8.89
CA ILE A 25 1.48 4.45 -8.76
C ILE A 25 1.86 5.54 -9.78
N ARG A 26 1.44 5.42 -11.05
CA ARG A 26 1.70 6.45 -12.07
C ARG A 26 1.09 7.80 -11.71
N LEU A 27 -0.14 7.82 -11.18
CA LEU A 27 -0.78 9.04 -10.70
C LEU A 27 -0.02 9.66 -9.51
N GLY A 28 0.59 8.84 -8.65
CA GLY A 28 1.50 9.33 -7.62
C GLY A 28 2.77 9.96 -8.20
N LEU A 29 3.36 9.31 -9.20
CA LEU A 29 4.57 9.81 -9.89
C LEU A 29 4.35 11.11 -10.66
N THR A 30 3.12 11.42 -11.09
CA THR A 30 2.80 12.71 -11.72
C THR A 30 2.62 13.84 -10.71
N GLY A 31 2.69 13.55 -9.40
CA GLY A 31 2.50 14.51 -8.32
C GLY A 31 1.04 14.85 -8.05
N LEU A 32 0.08 14.07 -8.56
CA LEU A 32 -1.35 14.29 -8.31
C LEU A 32 -1.70 14.07 -6.83
N TYR A 33 -1.02 13.13 -6.17
CA TYR A 33 -1.12 12.82 -4.76
C TYR A 33 0.15 12.09 -4.28
N GLN A 34 0.29 11.85 -2.98
CA GLN A 34 1.40 11.09 -2.41
C GLN A 34 0.90 9.70 -1.96
N PRO A 35 1.14 8.63 -2.73
CA PRO A 35 0.72 7.30 -2.33
C PRO A 35 1.52 6.82 -1.13
N LYS A 36 0.82 6.17 -0.20
CA LYS A 36 1.33 5.61 1.05
C LYS A 36 0.87 4.16 1.20
N TRP A 37 1.68 3.31 1.81
CA TRP A 37 1.29 1.95 2.21
C TRP A 37 2.18 1.49 3.38
N SER A 38 1.73 0.48 4.13
CA SER A 38 2.53 -0.13 5.19
C SER A 38 3.10 -1.47 4.73
N ALA A 39 4.08 -2.00 5.48
CA ALA A 39 4.60 -3.35 5.24
C ALA A 39 3.51 -4.43 5.38
N SER A 40 2.53 -4.23 6.27
CA SER A 40 1.39 -5.15 6.44
C SER A 40 0.53 -5.20 5.18
N ILE A 41 0.19 -4.05 4.61
CA ILE A 41 -0.53 -3.93 3.34
C ILE A 41 0.26 -4.59 2.20
N GLU A 42 1.58 -4.34 2.11
CA GLU A 42 2.42 -4.97 1.10
C GLU A 42 2.42 -6.49 1.22
N ASN A 43 2.55 -7.02 2.43
CA ASN A 43 2.55 -8.46 2.65
C ASN A 43 1.20 -9.09 2.31
N GLU A 44 0.10 -8.40 2.58
CA GLU A 44 -1.24 -8.90 2.33
C GLU A 44 -1.53 -9.09 0.84
N TRP A 45 -1.34 -8.05 0.02
CA TRP A 45 -1.61 -8.20 -1.42
C TRP A 45 -0.66 -9.22 -2.06
N GLN A 46 0.60 -9.32 -1.60
CA GLN A 46 1.57 -10.30 -2.08
C GLN A 46 1.12 -11.74 -1.76
N ARG A 47 0.73 -12.02 -0.51
CA ARG A 47 0.24 -13.35 -0.11
C ARG A 47 -1.01 -13.75 -0.88
N ASN A 48 -1.98 -12.85 -0.99
CA ASN A 48 -3.23 -13.11 -1.70
C ASN A 48 -2.98 -13.33 -3.20
N LEU A 49 -2.05 -12.58 -3.81
CA LEU A 49 -1.71 -12.75 -5.21
C LEU A 49 -1.03 -14.08 -5.47
N LEU A 50 -0.09 -14.48 -4.61
CA LEU A 50 0.61 -15.77 -4.72
C LEU A 50 -0.35 -16.96 -4.53
N ALA A 51 -1.35 -16.83 -3.65
CA ALA A 51 -2.38 -17.85 -3.45
C ALA A 51 -3.31 -18.01 -4.66
N ASN A 52 -3.68 -16.91 -5.32
CA ASN A 52 -4.65 -16.90 -6.41
C ASN A 52 -4.04 -17.05 -7.82
N ARG A 53 -2.73 -16.82 -7.97
CA ARG A 53 -2.01 -16.86 -9.24
C ARG A 53 -0.81 -17.80 -9.16
N THR A 54 -1.09 -19.09 -9.31
CA THR A 54 -0.08 -20.16 -9.27
C THR A 54 0.91 -20.13 -10.43
N ASP A 55 0.63 -19.32 -11.46
CA ASP A 55 1.56 -19.03 -12.56
C ASP A 55 2.66 -18.03 -12.18
N LEU A 56 2.52 -17.33 -11.06
CA LEU A 56 3.49 -16.36 -10.56
C LEU A 56 4.41 -16.96 -9.51
N THR A 57 5.68 -16.61 -9.56
CA THR A 57 6.65 -16.97 -8.52
C THR A 57 6.75 -15.89 -7.45
N GLU A 58 7.16 -16.30 -6.24
CA GLU A 58 7.41 -15.37 -5.14
C GLU A 58 8.41 -14.26 -5.53
N ASP A 59 9.44 -14.61 -6.30
CA ASP A 59 10.44 -13.67 -6.80
C ASP A 59 9.85 -12.61 -7.74
N GLN A 60 8.89 -12.97 -8.60
CA GLN A 60 8.21 -12.01 -9.47
C GLN A 60 7.38 -11.00 -8.68
N ILE A 61 6.71 -11.48 -7.62
CA ILE A 61 5.91 -10.65 -6.73
C ILE A 61 6.81 -9.72 -5.89
N LYS A 62 7.86 -10.25 -5.27
CA LYS A 62 8.86 -9.48 -4.51
C LYS A 62 9.57 -8.44 -5.37
N ARG A 63 9.90 -8.78 -6.61
CA ARG A 63 10.45 -7.83 -7.60
C ARG A 63 9.49 -6.66 -7.84
N THR A 64 8.19 -6.94 -7.93
CA THR A 64 7.17 -5.89 -8.11
C THR A 64 7.12 -4.95 -6.90
N ALA A 65 7.06 -5.48 -5.69
CA ALA A 65 7.09 -4.68 -4.46
C ALA A 65 8.37 -3.83 -4.35
N THR A 66 9.53 -4.42 -4.68
CA THR A 66 10.81 -3.69 -4.73
C THR A 66 10.78 -2.52 -5.70
N LEU A 67 10.20 -2.72 -6.89
CA LEU A 67 10.07 -1.65 -7.89
C LEU A 67 9.11 -0.55 -7.42
N MET A 68 8.02 -0.88 -6.73
CA MET A 68 7.11 0.11 -6.15
C MET A 68 7.82 0.97 -5.10
N ASN A 69 8.50 0.35 -4.14
CA ASN A 69 9.25 1.05 -3.10
C ASN A 69 10.38 1.92 -3.67
N LYS A 70 11.02 1.48 -4.76
CA LYS A 70 12.00 2.29 -5.47
C LYS A 70 11.37 3.48 -6.21
N ALA A 71 10.18 3.30 -6.77
CA ALA A 71 9.48 4.35 -7.51
C ALA A 71 8.93 5.44 -6.58
N VAL A 72 8.51 5.08 -5.37
CA VAL A 72 7.98 6.01 -4.37
C VAL A 72 8.71 5.82 -3.03
N PRO A 73 9.90 6.44 -2.86
CA PRO A 73 10.74 6.23 -1.67
C PRO A 73 10.07 6.59 -0.34
N ASP A 74 9.17 7.58 -0.34
CA ASP A 74 8.47 8.05 0.85
C ASP A 74 7.11 7.37 1.08
N ALA A 75 6.82 6.26 0.39
CA ALA A 75 5.51 5.59 0.49
C ALA A 75 5.33 4.82 1.80
N LEU A 76 6.40 4.27 2.36
CA LEU A 76 6.30 3.34 3.49
C LEU A 76 5.92 4.06 4.79
N VAL A 77 4.75 3.73 5.33
CA VAL A 77 4.27 4.19 6.63
C VAL A 77 4.71 3.21 7.71
N THR A 78 5.31 3.73 8.77
CA THR A 78 5.81 2.97 9.93
C THR A 78 5.38 3.64 11.24
N GLY A 79 5.43 2.91 12.36
CA GLY A 79 5.12 3.47 13.68
C GLY A 79 3.63 3.73 13.91
N PHE A 80 2.76 3.11 13.11
CA PHE A 80 1.30 3.20 13.26
C PHE A 80 0.73 2.11 14.17
N GLU A 81 1.52 1.10 14.51
CA GLU A 81 1.11 -0.08 15.26
C GLU A 81 0.42 0.26 16.60
N PRO A 82 0.88 1.25 17.40
CA PRO A 82 0.19 1.64 18.64
C PRO A 82 -1.22 2.22 18.44
N LEU A 83 -1.57 2.63 17.22
CA LEU A 83 -2.89 3.21 16.91
C LEU A 83 -3.92 2.13 16.57
N ILE A 84 -3.50 0.91 16.22
CA ILE A 84 -4.40 -0.14 15.72
C ILE A 84 -5.49 -0.46 16.74
N ASP A 85 -5.13 -0.67 18.01
CA ASP A 85 -6.06 -1.03 19.07
C ASP A 85 -6.99 0.13 19.50
N SER A 86 -6.65 1.38 19.12
CA SER A 86 -7.49 2.55 19.37
C SER A 86 -8.56 2.79 18.30
N ILE A 87 -8.50 2.06 17.19
CA ILE A 87 -9.44 2.20 16.07
C ILE A 87 -10.58 1.20 16.21
N ASP A 88 -11.81 1.70 16.22
CA ASP A 88 -13.02 0.90 16.26
C ASP A 88 -13.62 0.80 14.85
N LEU A 89 -13.54 -0.38 14.24
CA LEU A 89 -14.10 -0.69 12.93
C LEU A 89 -14.83 -2.03 12.98
N PRO A 90 -15.90 -2.22 12.18
CA PRO A 90 -16.60 -3.51 12.10
C PRO A 90 -15.70 -4.65 11.61
N ASP A 91 -14.76 -4.34 10.72
CA ASP A 91 -13.70 -5.25 10.30
C ASP A 91 -12.43 -4.96 11.11
N ILE A 92 -12.02 -5.95 11.89
CA ILE A 92 -10.87 -5.89 12.78
C ILE A 92 -9.56 -5.84 11.97
N ASP A 93 -9.53 -6.46 10.79
CA ASP A 93 -8.33 -6.55 9.97
C ASP A 93 -8.06 -5.21 9.26
N ASP A 94 -9.10 -4.43 8.92
CA ASP A 94 -8.95 -3.11 8.30
C ASP A 94 -8.35 -2.03 9.21
N ARG A 95 -8.30 -2.28 10.52
CA ARG A 95 -7.79 -1.30 11.51
C ARG A 95 -6.35 -0.90 11.23
N HIS A 96 -5.51 -1.78 10.67
CA HIS A 96 -4.13 -1.44 10.35
C HIS A 96 -4.03 -0.44 9.19
N VAL A 97 -4.97 -0.47 8.24
CA VAL A 97 -5.03 0.46 7.11
C VAL A 97 -5.39 1.85 7.61
N ALA A 98 -6.42 1.93 8.46
CA ALA A 98 -6.84 3.17 9.10
C ALA A 98 -5.75 3.75 10.02
N ALA A 99 -5.06 2.91 10.80
CA ALA A 99 -3.94 3.31 11.65
C ALA A 99 -2.80 3.91 10.82
N ALA A 100 -2.44 3.27 9.70
CA ALA A 100 -1.46 3.81 8.78
C ALA A 100 -1.90 5.18 8.23
N ALA A 101 -3.18 5.33 7.87
CA ALA A 101 -3.72 6.59 7.37
C ALA A 101 -3.65 7.74 8.39
N VAL A 102 -3.95 7.48 9.67
CA VAL A 102 -3.83 8.49 10.73
C VAL A 102 -2.39 8.96 10.94
N ARG A 103 -1.40 8.08 10.71
CA ARG A 103 0.03 8.38 10.87
C ARG A 103 0.67 9.10 9.66
N SER A 104 0.02 9.04 8.49
CA SER A 104 0.59 9.34 7.15
C SER A 104 0.96 10.79 6.88
#